data_AF-A0A7S4MP87-F1
#
_entry.id   AF-A0A7S4MP87-F1
#
_cell.length_a   1.000
_cell.length_b   1.000
_cell.length_c   1.000
_cell.angle_alpha   90.00
_cell.angle_beta   90.00
_cell.angle_gamma   90.00
#
_symmetry.space_group_name_H-M   'P 1'
#
loop_
_entity.id
_entity.type
_entity.pdbx_description
1 polymer ?
#
loop_
_entity_poly.entity_id
_entity_poly.type
_entity_poly.pdbx_seq_one_letter_code
_entity_poly.pdbx_strand_id
1 'polypeptide(L)'
;SVLNGEAMDLEVMLRHCDGKEDDVLRNIIESHQIWAGFYFGNYEFCGKLVQGTKGKTKRATVITWRRALFDGLTAFELARRTKSREWKTHAAKVAAKVRGWAEKGNVNCMHVQFLFEAERAALEGKHREAREKYEKAISTVSRHGFLNDRALANERAGEYFMEHGDRYFAAHHLGLAHQLYSNW
;
A
#
# COMPACT_ATOMS: atom_id res chain seq x y z
N SER A 1 -2.06 -20.96 -2.43
CA SER A 1 -1.93 -20.13 -1.21
C SER A 1 -0.74 -19.20 -1.39
N VAL A 2 -0.89 -17.91 -1.15
CA VAL A 2 0.24 -16.97 -1.10
C VAL A 2 1.00 -17.31 0.19
N LEU A 3 2.25 -17.77 0.08
CA LEU A 3 3.13 -18.22 1.19
C LEU A 3 2.98 -19.70 1.67
N ASN A 4 2.72 -20.68 0.78
CA ASN A 4 2.92 -22.10 1.12
C ASN A 4 4.14 -22.69 0.39
N GLY A 5 4.98 -23.44 1.10
CA GLY A 5 6.11 -24.21 0.56
C GLY A 5 6.70 -25.17 1.59
N GLU A 6 7.67 -26.02 1.19
CA GLU A 6 8.27 -27.03 2.08
C GLU A 6 8.94 -26.42 3.33
N ALA A 7 9.47 -25.20 3.21
CA ALA A 7 10.10 -24.46 4.30
C ALA A 7 9.13 -23.54 5.09
N MET A 8 7.88 -23.39 4.65
CA MET A 8 6.88 -22.52 5.28
C MET A 8 5.47 -23.07 5.08
N ASP A 9 4.87 -23.56 6.17
CA ASP A 9 3.47 -23.97 6.23
C ASP A 9 2.64 -22.87 6.90
N LEU A 10 1.96 -22.08 6.08
CA LEU A 10 1.09 -20.99 6.53
C LEU A 10 -0.04 -21.48 7.44
N GLU A 11 -0.62 -22.66 7.18
CA GLU A 11 -1.73 -23.17 7.98
C GLU A 11 -1.27 -23.59 9.37
N VAL A 12 -0.06 -24.17 9.48
CA VAL A 12 0.57 -24.44 10.77
C VAL A 12 0.85 -23.14 11.52
N MET A 13 1.38 -22.12 10.85
CA MET A 13 1.66 -20.83 11.48
C MET A 13 0.37 -20.11 11.95
N LEU A 14 -0.69 -20.12 11.14
CA LEU A 14 -1.98 -19.52 11.53
C LEU A 14 -2.63 -20.28 12.70
N ARG A 15 -2.61 -21.63 12.69
CA ARG A 15 -3.06 -22.45 13.82
C ARG A 15 -2.27 -22.15 15.10
N HIS A 16 -0.97 -21.91 14.99
CA HIS A 16 -0.14 -21.51 16.12
C HIS A 16 -0.58 -20.16 16.70
N CYS A 17 -0.87 -19.19 15.83
CA CYS A 17 -1.36 -17.88 16.25
C CYS A 17 -2.72 -18.00 16.98
N ASP A 18 -3.64 -18.81 16.45
CA ASP A 18 -4.95 -19.04 17.07
C ASP A 18 -4.85 -19.76 18.42
N GLY A 19 -3.99 -20.78 18.51
CA GLY A 19 -3.81 -21.55 19.75
C GLY A 19 -3.11 -20.78 20.87
N LYS A 20 -2.40 -19.69 20.57
CA LYS A 20 -1.65 -18.88 21.54
C LYS A 20 -2.16 -17.44 21.70
N GLU A 21 -3.21 -17.06 20.96
CA GLU A 21 -3.66 -15.66 20.86
C GLU A 21 -2.52 -14.68 20.49
N ASP A 22 -1.60 -15.12 19.62
CA ASP A 22 -0.45 -14.31 19.22
C ASP A 22 -0.82 -13.34 18.09
N ASP A 23 -1.48 -12.24 18.49
CA ASP A 23 -1.89 -11.15 17.60
C ASP A 23 -0.71 -10.51 16.85
N VAL A 24 0.50 -10.56 17.42
CA VAL A 24 1.69 -9.93 16.80
C VAL A 24 2.17 -10.77 15.64
N LEU A 25 2.34 -12.09 15.84
CA LEU A 25 2.75 -13.00 14.77
C LEU A 25 1.70 -13.05 13.66
N ARG A 26 0.41 -13.10 14.03
CA ARG A 26 -0.70 -13.02 13.06
C ARG A 26 -0.62 -11.75 12.22
N ASN A 27 -0.38 -10.59 12.85
CA ASN A 27 -0.25 -9.34 12.13
C ASN A 27 0.94 -9.32 11.15
N ILE A 28 2.06 -9.94 11.53
CA ILE A 28 3.23 -10.06 10.65
C ILE A 28 2.89 -10.92 9.43
N ILE A 29 2.30 -12.09 9.63
CA ILE A 29 1.92 -13.01 8.55
C ILE A 29 0.94 -12.34 7.59
N GLU A 30 -0.16 -11.79 8.11
CA GLU A 30 -1.17 -11.12 7.28
C GLU A 30 -0.57 -9.91 6.54
N SER A 31 0.40 -9.20 7.12
CA SER A 31 1.06 -8.09 6.44
C SER A 31 1.84 -8.57 5.21
N HIS A 32 2.58 -9.66 5.33
CA HIS A 32 3.31 -10.24 4.19
C HIS A 32 2.36 -10.75 3.10
N GLN A 33 1.24 -11.36 3.49
CA GLN A 33 0.20 -11.79 2.54
C GLN A 33 -0.42 -10.61 1.79
N ILE A 34 -0.70 -9.50 2.47
CA ILE A 34 -1.20 -8.28 1.84
C ILE A 34 -0.15 -7.70 0.88
N TRP A 35 1.14 -7.66 1.26
CA TRP A 35 2.18 -7.12 0.39
C TRP A 35 2.32 -7.92 -0.89
N ALA A 36 2.47 -9.25 -0.75
CA ALA A 36 2.57 -10.15 -1.90
C ALA A 36 1.29 -10.10 -2.74
N GLY A 37 0.12 -10.15 -2.10
CA GLY A 37 -1.17 -10.03 -2.79
C GLY A 37 -1.28 -8.75 -3.59
N PHE A 38 -0.84 -7.61 -3.05
CA PHE A 38 -0.90 -6.33 -3.71
C PHE A 38 0.04 -6.26 -4.92
N TYR A 39 1.31 -6.66 -4.77
CA TYR A 39 2.28 -6.68 -5.88
C TYR A 39 1.85 -7.58 -7.04
N PHE A 40 1.10 -8.65 -6.76
CA PHE A 40 0.55 -9.54 -7.79
C PHE A 40 -0.88 -9.18 -8.22
N GLY A 41 -1.39 -7.99 -7.86
CA GLY A 41 -2.70 -7.50 -8.29
C GLY A 41 -3.91 -8.21 -7.68
N ASN A 42 -3.72 -9.01 -6.63
CA ASN A 42 -4.78 -9.74 -5.94
C ASN A 42 -5.48 -8.86 -4.88
N TYR A 43 -6.10 -7.78 -5.34
CA TYR A 43 -6.68 -6.73 -4.48
C TYR A 43 -7.88 -7.20 -3.66
N GLU A 44 -8.70 -8.12 -4.19
CA GLU A 44 -9.84 -8.69 -3.45
C GLU A 44 -9.37 -9.53 -2.25
N PHE A 45 -8.33 -10.33 -2.43
CA PHE A 45 -7.70 -11.07 -1.34
C PHE A 45 -7.14 -10.12 -0.27
N CYS A 46 -6.45 -9.06 -0.70
CA CYS A 46 -5.95 -8.03 0.21
C CYS A 46 -7.10 -7.38 0.99
N GLY A 47 -8.21 -7.05 0.32
CA GLY A 47 -9.40 -6.47 0.94
C GLY A 47 -10.00 -7.37 2.03
N LYS A 48 -10.12 -8.68 1.76
CA LYS A 48 -10.60 -9.66 2.76
C LYS A 48 -9.72 -9.68 4.00
N LEU A 49 -8.39 -9.64 3.84
CA LEU A 49 -7.46 -9.58 4.96
C LEU A 49 -7.57 -8.26 5.72
N VAL A 50 -7.64 -7.12 5.01
CA VAL A 50 -7.81 -5.78 5.61
C VAL A 50 -9.07 -5.70 6.48
N GLN A 51 -10.21 -6.22 6.00
CA GLN A 51 -11.46 -6.26 6.76
C GLN A 51 -11.44 -7.31 7.89
N GLY A 52 -10.75 -8.43 7.67
CA GLY A 52 -10.70 -9.57 8.59
C GLY A 52 -9.78 -9.37 9.80
N THR A 53 -8.80 -8.46 9.73
CA THR A 53 -7.85 -8.24 10.83
C THR A 53 -8.55 -7.71 12.08
N LYS A 54 -8.80 -8.63 13.02
CA LYS A 54 -9.21 -8.34 14.39
C LYS A 54 -7.95 -8.17 15.23
N GLY A 55 -7.58 -6.94 15.53
CA GLY A 55 -6.41 -6.70 16.39
C GLY A 55 -6.11 -5.22 16.53
N LYS A 56 -6.10 -4.72 17.76
CA LYS A 56 -5.53 -3.40 18.05
C LYS A 56 -4.01 -3.57 18.01
N THR A 57 -3.32 -3.18 16.94
CA THR A 57 -1.87 -2.95 17.02
C THR A 57 -1.64 -1.88 18.09
N LYS A 58 -1.32 -2.34 19.32
CA LYS A 58 -1.24 -1.49 20.52
C LYS A 58 -0.02 -0.57 20.51
N ARG A 59 0.96 -0.79 19.63
CA ARG A 59 2.19 0.02 19.50
C ARG A 59 2.66 0.05 18.04
N ALA A 60 3.25 1.17 17.64
CA ALA A 60 3.91 1.31 16.35
C ALA A 60 5.15 0.40 16.31
N THR A 61 5.03 -0.77 15.69
CA THR A 61 6.17 -1.61 15.31
C THR A 61 6.77 -1.08 14.00
N VAL A 62 8.01 -1.47 13.68
CA VAL A 62 8.70 -1.10 12.42
C VAL A 62 7.85 -1.44 11.18
N ILE A 63 7.03 -2.48 11.26
CA ILE A 63 6.16 -2.96 10.19
C ILE A 63 4.87 -2.13 10.06
N THR A 64 4.49 -1.36 11.08
CA THR A 64 3.17 -0.71 11.17
C THR A 64 2.92 0.32 10.06
N TRP A 65 3.93 1.11 9.68
CA TRP A 65 3.79 2.08 8.58
C TRP A 65 3.63 1.37 7.24
N ARG A 66 4.38 0.27 7.01
CA ARG A 66 4.31 -0.51 5.79
C ARG A 66 2.98 -1.25 5.68
N ARG A 67 2.46 -1.82 6.77
CA ARG A 67 1.10 -2.36 6.78
C ARG A 67 0.08 -1.28 6.41
N ALA A 68 0.18 -0.08 6.99
CA ALA A 68 -0.73 1.01 6.69
C ALA A 68 -0.65 1.48 5.22
N LEU A 69 0.55 1.49 4.62
CA LEU A 69 0.74 1.79 3.19
C LEU A 69 -0.11 0.85 2.33
N PHE A 70 0.07 -0.46 2.48
CA PHE A 70 -0.65 -1.43 1.64
C PHE A 70 -2.13 -1.55 1.98
N ASP A 71 -2.52 -1.36 3.24
CA ASP A 71 -3.92 -1.23 3.66
C ASP A 71 -4.60 -0.05 2.93
N GLY A 72 -3.98 1.13 2.97
CA GLY A 72 -4.50 2.29 2.27
C GLY A 72 -4.55 2.11 0.75
N LEU A 73 -3.49 1.60 0.12
CA LEU A 73 -3.47 1.37 -1.32
C LEU A 73 -4.53 0.35 -1.76
N THR A 74 -4.70 -0.75 -1.01
CA THR A 74 -5.76 -1.74 -1.25
C THR A 74 -7.13 -1.07 -1.20
N ALA A 75 -7.36 -0.22 -0.21
CA ALA A 75 -8.63 0.47 -0.06
C ALA A 75 -8.88 1.50 -1.17
N PHE A 76 -7.87 2.26 -1.61
CA PHE A 76 -7.98 3.15 -2.75
C PHE A 76 -8.28 2.39 -4.05
N GLU A 77 -7.59 1.28 -4.28
CA GLU A 77 -7.80 0.43 -5.45
C GLU A 77 -9.21 -0.19 -5.47
N LEU A 78 -9.65 -0.76 -4.36
CA LEU A 78 -10.99 -1.32 -4.24
C LEU A 78 -12.07 -0.25 -4.32
N ALA A 79 -11.85 0.96 -3.77
CA ALA A 79 -12.76 2.09 -3.93
C ALA A 79 -12.89 2.51 -5.40
N ARG A 80 -11.80 2.49 -6.17
CA ARG A 80 -11.79 2.81 -7.61
C ARG A 80 -12.56 1.77 -8.42
N ARG A 81 -12.27 0.48 -8.19
CA ARG A 81 -12.87 -0.65 -8.94
C ARG A 81 -14.35 -0.85 -8.62
N THR A 82 -14.71 -0.83 -7.34
CA THR A 82 -16.05 -1.18 -6.89
C THR A 82 -16.96 0.03 -6.69
N LYS A 83 -16.40 1.25 -6.74
CA LYS A 83 -17.10 2.51 -6.41
C LYS A 83 -17.71 2.51 -5.01
N SER A 84 -17.20 1.66 -4.12
CA SER A 84 -17.74 1.49 -2.76
C SER A 84 -17.43 2.67 -1.85
N ARG A 85 -18.47 3.19 -1.20
CA ARG A 85 -18.37 4.22 -0.16
C ARG A 85 -17.61 3.71 1.07
N GLU A 86 -17.73 2.42 1.39
CA GLU A 86 -17.04 1.79 2.51
C GLU A 86 -15.52 1.84 2.30
N TRP A 87 -15.04 1.38 1.14
CA TRP A 87 -13.62 1.41 0.80
C TRP A 87 -13.07 2.84 0.74
N LYS A 88 -13.85 3.78 0.20
CA LYS A 88 -13.48 5.21 0.21
C LYS A 88 -13.34 5.75 1.64
N THR A 89 -14.23 5.35 2.54
CA THR A 89 -14.20 5.76 3.96
C THR A 89 -13.01 5.15 4.68
N HIS A 90 -12.72 3.86 4.42
CA HIS A 90 -11.57 3.17 4.98
C HIS A 90 -10.26 3.79 4.52
N ALA A 91 -10.10 4.04 3.21
CA ALA A 91 -8.94 4.72 2.64
C ALA A 91 -8.70 6.09 3.31
N ALA A 92 -9.76 6.88 3.49
CA ALA A 92 -9.67 8.18 4.17
C ALA A 92 -9.21 8.06 5.64
N LYS A 93 -9.70 7.05 6.36
CA LYS A 93 -9.32 6.76 7.75
C LYS A 93 -7.84 6.37 7.86
N VAL A 94 -7.37 5.49 6.99
CA VAL A 94 -5.95 5.07 6.94
C VAL A 94 -5.06 6.27 6.56
N ALA A 95 -5.47 7.07 5.57
CA ALA A 95 -4.74 8.27 5.17
C ALA A 95 -4.63 9.31 6.28
N ALA A 96 -5.70 9.54 7.05
CA ALA A 96 -5.66 10.42 8.22
C ALA A 96 -4.69 9.91 9.30
N LYS A 97 -4.65 8.59 9.52
CA LYS A 97 -3.73 7.96 10.46
C LYS A 97 -2.26 8.16 10.05
N VAL A 98 -1.93 7.91 8.78
CA VAL A 98 -0.57 8.10 8.25
C VAL A 98 -0.15 9.57 8.30
N ARG A 99 -1.05 10.49 7.97
CA ARG A 99 -0.80 11.93 8.11
C ARG A 99 -0.44 12.32 9.54
N GLY A 100 -1.21 11.85 10.53
CA GLY A 100 -0.92 12.09 11.94
C GLY A 100 0.42 11.50 12.39
N TRP A 101 0.96 10.49 11.71
CA TRP A 101 2.32 10.00 11.95
C TRP A 101 3.40 10.87 11.29
N ALA A 102 3.16 11.30 10.05
CA ALA A 102 4.06 12.20 9.34
C ALA A 102 4.20 13.56 10.05
N GLU A 103 3.09 14.13 10.51
CA GLU A 103 3.06 15.38 11.31
C GLU A 103 3.82 15.26 12.64
N LYS A 104 3.89 14.05 13.21
CA LYS A 104 4.66 13.73 14.42
C LYS A 104 6.14 13.42 14.12
N GLY A 105 6.60 13.65 12.89
CA GLY A 105 8.01 13.50 12.50
C GLY A 105 8.41 12.08 12.08
N ASN A 106 7.47 11.18 11.79
CA ASN A 106 7.82 9.88 11.23
C ASN A 106 8.24 10.04 9.75
N VAL A 107 9.55 10.08 9.52
CA VAL A 107 10.15 10.26 8.19
C VAL A 107 9.73 9.16 7.19
N ASN A 108 9.44 7.95 7.68
CA ASN A 108 9.00 6.82 6.85
C ASN A 108 7.54 6.97 6.37
N CYS A 109 6.80 7.95 6.88
CA CYS A 109 5.41 8.17 6.51
C CYS A 109 5.23 9.34 5.54
N MET A 110 6.25 10.18 5.30
CA MET A 110 6.09 11.39 4.49
C MET A 110 5.80 11.07 3.02
N HIS A 111 6.52 10.12 2.42
CA HIS A 111 6.24 9.70 1.04
C HIS A 111 4.91 8.97 0.92
N VAL A 112 4.54 8.17 1.93
CA VAL A 112 3.24 7.48 1.99
C VAL A 112 2.10 8.48 2.07
N GLN A 113 2.24 9.55 2.87
CA GLN A 113 1.26 10.63 2.93
C GLN A 113 1.03 11.25 1.54
N PHE A 114 2.09 11.61 0.82
CA PHE A 114 1.95 12.20 -0.51
C PHE A 114 1.35 11.22 -1.53
N LEU A 115 1.70 9.93 -1.42
CA LEU A 115 1.12 8.90 -2.28
C LEU A 115 -0.40 8.76 -2.03
N PHE A 116 -0.84 8.77 -0.77
CA PHE A 116 -2.27 8.75 -0.44
C PHE A 116 -3.02 10.02 -0.84
N GLU A 117 -2.36 11.18 -0.78
CA GLU A 117 -2.92 12.42 -1.32
C GLU A 117 -3.10 12.32 -2.85
N ALA A 118 -2.16 11.69 -3.55
CA ALA A 118 -2.25 11.44 -4.98
C ALA A 118 -3.39 10.48 -5.34
N GLU A 119 -3.49 9.33 -4.66
CA GLU A 119 -4.56 8.35 -4.84
C GLU A 119 -5.95 8.95 -4.56
N ARG A 120 -6.06 9.78 -3.50
CA ARG A 120 -7.30 10.49 -3.20
C ARG A 120 -7.67 11.48 -4.31
N ALA A 121 -6.72 12.29 -4.75
CA ALA A 121 -6.95 13.24 -5.83
C ALA A 121 -7.33 12.53 -7.15
N ALA A 122 -6.71 11.39 -7.43
CA ALA A 122 -7.05 10.52 -8.56
C ALA A 122 -8.49 10.00 -8.45
N LEU A 123 -8.89 9.48 -7.28
CA LEU A 123 -10.25 9.01 -7.01
C LEU A 123 -11.31 10.13 -7.09
N GLU A 124 -10.92 11.37 -6.86
CA GLU A 124 -11.77 12.56 -6.94
C GLU A 124 -11.78 13.23 -8.33
N GLY A 125 -11.02 12.71 -9.30
CA GLY A 125 -10.91 13.30 -10.65
C GLY A 125 -10.13 14.61 -10.69
N LYS A 126 -9.33 14.93 -9.67
CA LYS A 126 -8.53 16.15 -9.58
C LYS A 126 -7.17 15.94 -10.26
N HIS A 127 -7.15 15.91 -11.58
CA HIS A 127 -5.98 15.44 -12.34
C HIS A 127 -4.68 16.19 -12.05
N ARG A 128 -4.75 17.53 -11.99
CA ARG A 128 -3.58 18.36 -11.69
C ARG A 128 -3.02 18.06 -10.30
N GLU A 129 -3.90 17.98 -9.29
CA GLU A 129 -3.49 17.68 -7.92
C GLU A 129 -2.90 16.27 -7.83
N ALA A 130 -3.51 15.26 -8.47
CA ALA A 130 -3.01 13.90 -8.48
C ALA A 130 -1.57 13.83 -9.03
N ARG A 131 -1.32 14.47 -10.17
CA ARG A 131 0.02 14.55 -10.79
C ARG A 131 1.06 15.18 -9.86
N GLU A 132 0.76 16.37 -9.31
CA GLU A 132 1.67 17.08 -8.41
C GLU A 132 2.00 16.23 -7.16
N LYS A 133 1.01 15.49 -6.64
CA LYS A 133 1.20 14.63 -5.46
C LYS A 133 1.98 13.36 -5.77
N TYR A 134 1.78 12.72 -6.93
CA TYR A 134 2.60 11.58 -7.35
C TYR A 134 4.07 11.98 -7.49
N GLU A 135 4.36 13.09 -8.16
CA GLU A 135 5.72 13.61 -8.30
C GLU A 135 6.35 13.93 -6.94
N LYS A 136 5.57 14.50 -6.02
CA LYS A 136 6.03 14.75 -4.65
C LYS A 136 6.30 13.46 -3.87
N ALA A 137 5.47 12.44 -4.02
CA ALA A 137 5.68 11.13 -3.40
C ALA A 137 6.98 10.48 -3.92
N ILE A 138 7.17 10.46 -5.24
CA ILE A 138 8.33 9.87 -5.92
C ILE A 138 9.63 10.60 -5.54
N SER A 139 9.62 11.93 -5.53
CA SER A 139 10.80 12.73 -5.13
C SER A 139 11.14 12.54 -3.65
N THR A 140 10.14 12.46 -2.77
CA THR A 140 10.35 12.25 -1.33
C THR A 140 10.96 10.87 -1.05
N VAL A 141 10.39 9.80 -1.63
CA VAL A 141 10.90 8.43 -1.41
C VAL A 141 12.29 8.23 -2.01
N SER A 142 12.59 8.91 -3.13
CA SER A 142 13.94 8.86 -3.74
C SER A 142 15.03 9.41 -2.83
N ARG A 143 14.71 10.38 -1.96
CA ARG A 143 15.66 10.92 -0.97
C ARG A 143 15.87 10.01 0.23
N HIS A 144 14.92 9.12 0.52
CA HIS A 144 14.99 8.20 1.66
C HIS A 144 15.58 6.83 1.33
N GLY A 145 15.83 6.52 0.05
CA GLY A 145 16.49 5.28 -0.37
C GLY A 145 15.62 4.02 -0.37
N PHE A 146 14.29 4.14 -0.20
CA PHE A 146 13.38 3.00 -0.28
C PHE A 146 13.10 2.63 -1.75
N LEU A 147 13.95 1.78 -2.31
CA LEU A 147 13.90 1.39 -3.73
C LEU A 147 12.54 0.79 -4.14
N ASN A 148 12.03 -0.13 -3.32
CA ASN A 148 10.76 -0.81 -3.52
C ASN A 148 9.56 0.16 -3.42
N ASP A 149 9.61 1.12 -2.51
CA ASP A 149 8.54 2.12 -2.36
C ASP A 149 8.58 3.15 -3.51
N ARG A 150 9.79 3.46 -4.02
CA ARG A 150 9.96 4.28 -5.23
C ARG A 150 9.41 3.57 -6.46
N ALA A 151 9.65 2.27 -6.59
CA ALA A 151 9.09 1.45 -7.65
C ALA A 151 7.56 1.47 -7.59
N LEU A 152 7.00 1.22 -6.41
CA LEU A 152 5.55 1.27 -6.16
C LEU A 152 4.93 2.64 -6.47
N ALA A 153 5.55 3.74 -6.03
CA ALA A 153 5.04 5.08 -6.35
C ALA A 153 5.05 5.38 -7.85
N ASN A 154 6.05 4.87 -8.59
CA ASN A 154 6.09 4.98 -10.05
C ASN A 154 5.04 4.07 -10.72
N GLU A 155 4.85 2.85 -10.24
CA GLU A 155 3.82 1.94 -10.73
C GLU A 155 2.43 2.57 -10.61
N ARG A 156 2.08 3.09 -9.43
CA ARG A 156 0.79 3.76 -9.19
C ARG A 156 0.59 5.02 -10.03
N ALA A 157 1.65 5.82 -10.21
CA ALA A 157 1.60 6.97 -11.10
C ALA A 157 1.41 6.55 -12.57
N GLY A 158 2.12 5.51 -13.00
CA GLY A 158 2.05 4.96 -14.36
C GLY A 158 0.66 4.40 -14.70
N GLU A 159 0.08 3.60 -13.80
CA GLU A 159 -1.30 3.10 -13.91
C GLU A 159 -2.30 4.26 -14.00
N TYR A 160 -2.14 5.27 -13.14
CA TYR A 160 -2.98 6.46 -13.18
C TYR A 160 -2.92 7.17 -14.53
N PHE A 161 -1.73 7.46 -15.06
CA PHE A 161 -1.60 8.13 -16.36
C PHE A 161 -2.16 7.28 -17.51
N MET A 162 -1.98 5.96 -17.44
CA MET A 162 -2.52 5.02 -18.43
C MET A 162 -4.05 5.07 -18.47
N GLU A 163 -4.71 5.03 -17.31
CA GLU A 163 -6.17 5.15 -17.20
C GLU A 163 -6.72 6.47 -17.74
N HIS A 164 -5.91 7.53 -17.71
CA HIS A 164 -6.30 8.87 -18.17
C HIS A 164 -5.81 9.20 -19.59
N GLY A 165 -5.27 8.21 -20.32
CA GLY A 165 -4.88 8.34 -21.72
C GLY A 165 -3.52 9.01 -21.96
N ASP A 166 -2.78 9.36 -20.91
CA ASP A 166 -1.45 9.98 -21.03
C ASP A 166 -0.36 8.91 -21.16
N ARG A 167 -0.27 8.34 -22.37
CA ARG A 167 0.64 7.21 -22.66
C ARG A 167 2.11 7.55 -22.49
N TYR A 168 2.50 8.81 -22.66
CA TYR A 168 3.89 9.23 -22.52
C TYR A 168 4.32 9.14 -21.05
N PHE A 169 3.56 9.76 -20.14
CA PHE A 169 3.88 9.69 -18.72
C PHE A 169 3.66 8.28 -18.15
N ALA A 170 2.66 7.55 -18.65
CA ALA A 170 2.46 6.15 -18.29
C ALA A 170 3.70 5.29 -18.60
N ALA A 171 4.19 5.34 -19.84
CA ALA A 171 5.36 4.57 -20.26
C ALA A 171 6.62 4.96 -19.48
N HIS A 172 6.82 6.26 -19.22
CA HIS A 172 7.93 6.75 -18.41
C HIS A 172 7.92 6.15 -17.00
N HIS A 173 6.80 6.27 -16.29
CA HIS A 173 6.70 5.80 -14.92
C HIS A 173 6.71 4.27 -14.80
N LEU A 174 6.02 3.54 -15.68
CA LEU A 174 6.03 2.08 -15.67
C LEU A 174 7.42 1.52 -16.02
N GLY A 175 8.15 2.16 -16.94
CA GLY A 175 9.54 1.80 -17.25
C GLY A 175 10.46 1.98 -16.04
N LEU A 176 10.31 3.09 -15.31
CA LEU A 176 11.04 3.31 -14.05
C LEU A 176 10.66 2.28 -12.98
N ALA A 177 9.38 1.99 -12.80
CA ALA A 177 8.92 1.00 -11.84
C ALA A 177 9.55 -0.38 -12.13
N HIS A 178 9.53 -0.81 -13.39
CA HIS A 178 10.16 -2.06 -13.83
C HIS A 178 11.65 -2.11 -13.51
N GLN A 179 12.39 -1.04 -13.85
CA GLN A 179 13.83 -0.97 -13.55
C GLN A 179 14.11 -1.03 -12.05
N LEU A 180 13.32 -0.32 -11.24
CA LEU A 180 13.50 -0.26 -9.79
C LEU A 180 13.17 -1.60 -9.13
N TYR A 181 12.10 -2.29 -9.56
CA TYR A 181 11.77 -3.63 -9.10
C TYR A 181 12.82 -4.67 -9.53
N SER A 182 13.40 -4.53 -10.73
CA SER A 182 14.46 -5.44 -11.19
C SER A 182 15.76 -5.29 -10.40
N ASN A 183 16.02 -4.10 -9.86
CA ASN A 183 17.19 -3.79 -9.05
C ASN A 183 17.02 -4.08 -7.55
N TRP A 184 15.80 -4.45 -7.13
CA TRP A 184 15.46 -4.76 -5.74
C TRP A 184 15.60 -6.26 -5.48
#